data_AF-A0A7C4RAY1-F1
#
_entry.id   AF-A0A7C4RAY1-F1
#
_cell.length_a   1.000
_cell.length_b   1.000
_cell.length_c   1.000
_cell.angle_alpha   90.00
_cell.angle_beta   90.00
_cell.angle_gamma   90.00
#
_symmetry.space_group_name_H-M   'P 1'
#
loop_
_entity.id
_entity.type
_entity.pdbx_description
1 polymer ?
#
loop_
_entity_poly.entity_id
_entity_poly.type
_entity_poly.pdbx_seq_one_letter_code
_entity_poly.pdbx_strand_id
1 'polypeptide(L)'
;MVYSSCYKFLEYSQKSPRDVNYSDVKGYLETLIVSRKSSSTINLAYSALYFYFGRVLRRKFFVHIPRVKKEKKLPVVLTREEVLQILGVVTNVKHKLILATMYSSGL
;
A
#
# COMPACT_ATOMS: atom_id res chain seq x y z
N MET A 1 2.74 10.19 -5.43
CA MET A 1 3.34 8.91 -4.97
C MET A 1 3.42 7.82 -6.04
N VAL A 2 2.39 7.60 -6.87
CA VAL A 2 2.39 6.53 -7.91
C VAL A 2 3.50 6.71 -8.97
N TYR A 3 3.76 7.93 -9.42
CA TYR A 3 4.79 8.23 -10.43
C TYR A 3 6.22 7.90 -9.99
N SER A 4 6.54 8.04 -8.68
CA SER A 4 7.90 7.75 -8.17
C SER A 4 8.22 6.26 -8.23
N SER A 5 7.22 5.39 -7.98
CA SER A 5 7.39 3.94 -8.11
C SER A 5 7.61 3.51 -9.55
N CYS A 6 6.90 4.13 -10.50
CA CYS A 6 7.11 3.87 -11.93
C CYS A 6 8.48 4.37 -12.41
N TYR A 7 8.95 5.52 -11.92
CA TYR A 7 10.27 6.05 -12.26
C TYR A 7 11.40 5.15 -11.76
N LYS A 8 11.33 4.67 -10.51
CA LYS A 8 12.30 3.70 -9.96
C LYS A 8 12.30 2.36 -10.71
N PHE A 9 11.15 1.94 -11.23
CA PHE A 9 11.08 0.76 -12.10
C PHE A 9 11.74 1.02 -13.46
N LEU A 10 11.53 2.19 -14.05
CA LEU A 10 12.15 2.57 -15.33
C LEU A 10 13.67 2.70 -15.22
N GLU A 11 14.19 3.26 -14.11
CA GLU A 11 15.63 3.27 -13.81
C GLU A 11 16.21 1.86 -13.64
N TYR A 12 15.48 0.97 -12.95
CA TYR A 12 15.92 -0.41 -12.74
C TYR A 12 15.86 -1.25 -14.03
N SER A 13 14.81 -1.05 -14.83
CA SER A 13 14.56 -1.89 -15.99
C SER A 13 15.46 -1.52 -17.17
N GLN A 14 15.98 -0.28 -17.25
CA GLN A 14 16.76 0.30 -18.38
C GLN A 14 16.25 -0.02 -19.79
N LYS A 15 15.01 -0.51 -19.89
CA LYS A 15 14.34 -0.95 -21.11
C LYS A 15 13.16 -0.03 -21.34
N SER A 16 12.85 0.19 -22.61
CA SER A 16 11.65 0.93 -22.99
C SER A 16 10.41 0.24 -22.39
N PRO A 17 9.45 0.97 -21.80
CA PRO A 17 8.21 0.39 -21.26
C PRO A 17 7.39 -0.39 -22.30
N ARG A 18 7.74 -0.30 -23.59
CA ARG A 18 7.19 -1.11 -24.68
C ARG A 18 7.83 -2.49 -24.86
N ASP A 19 9.00 -2.74 -24.29
CA ASP A 19 9.69 -4.04 -24.39
C ASP A 19 9.66 -4.82 -23.08
N VAL A 20 9.06 -4.24 -22.04
CA VAL A 20 8.89 -4.87 -20.73
C VAL A 20 7.95 -6.06 -20.85
N ASN A 21 8.46 -7.22 -20.41
CA ASN A 21 7.73 -8.48 -20.39
C ASN A 21 7.34 -8.87 -18.95
N TYR A 22 6.52 -9.93 -18.83
CA TYR A 22 6.13 -10.49 -17.54
C TYR A 22 7.32 -10.78 -16.62
N SER A 23 8.40 -11.34 -17.18
CA SER A 23 9.61 -11.73 -16.45
C SER A 23 10.32 -10.54 -15.82
N ASP A 24 10.37 -9.39 -16.50
CA ASP A 24 11.02 -8.18 -15.98
C ASP A 24 10.24 -7.59 -14.79
N VAL A 25 8.89 -7.58 -14.88
CA VAL A 25 8.05 -7.13 -13.76
C VAL A 25 8.17 -8.07 -12.57
N LYS A 26 8.18 -9.39 -12.80
CA LYS A 26 8.38 -10.38 -11.73
C LYS A 26 9.75 -10.19 -11.08
N GLY A 27 10.81 -10.04 -11.88
CA GLY A 27 12.17 -9.82 -11.38
C GLY A 27 12.29 -8.56 -10.54
N TYR A 28 11.66 -7.46 -10.94
CA TYR A 28 11.63 -6.24 -10.13
C TYR A 28 10.88 -6.40 -8.80
N LEU A 29 9.74 -7.10 -8.81
CA LEU A 29 9.01 -7.39 -7.58
C LEU A 29 9.84 -8.31 -6.67
N GLU A 30 10.55 -9.28 -7.23
CA GLU A 30 11.46 -10.17 -6.50
C GLU A 30 12.63 -9.40 -5.89
N THR A 31 13.26 -8.46 -6.61
CA THR A 31 14.33 -7.64 -6.04
C THR A 31 13.84 -6.71 -4.93
N LEU A 32 12.60 -6.20 -5.03
CA LEU A 32 11.96 -5.46 -3.94
C LEU A 32 11.70 -6.32 -2.69
N ILE A 33 11.33 -7.59 -2.88
CA ILE A 33 11.15 -8.57 -1.80
C ILE A 33 12.50 -8.90 -1.15
N VAL A 34 13.53 -9.19 -1.96
CA VAL A 34 14.90 -9.46 -1.49
C VAL A 34 15.47 -8.26 -0.75
N SER A 35 15.17 -7.05 -1.20
CA SER A 35 15.56 -5.79 -0.55
C SER A 35 14.81 -5.49 0.76
N ARG A 36 14.03 -6.45 1.28
CA ARG A 36 13.20 -6.36 2.50
C ARG A 36 12.34 -5.10 2.57
N LYS A 37 11.81 -4.63 1.43
CA LYS A 37 10.86 -3.52 1.45
C LYS A 37 9.55 -3.98 2.07
N SER A 38 8.85 -3.06 2.75
CA SER A 38 7.57 -3.37 3.38
C SER A 38 6.55 -3.86 2.34
N SER A 39 5.67 -4.77 2.76
CA SER A 39 4.61 -5.32 1.90
C SER A 39 3.66 -4.23 1.38
N SER A 40 3.56 -3.09 2.08
CA SER A 40 2.85 -1.90 1.59
C SER A 40 3.55 -1.24 0.41
N THR A 41 4.88 -1.11 0.45
CA THR A 41 5.69 -0.56 -0.65
C THR A 41 5.60 -1.45 -1.89
N ILE A 42 5.71 -2.77 -1.71
CA ILE A 42 5.63 -3.73 -2.82
C ILE A 42 4.24 -3.69 -3.47
N ASN A 43 3.17 -3.62 -2.65
CA ASN A 43 1.81 -3.51 -3.16
C ASN A 43 1.54 -2.17 -3.88
N LEU A 44 2.16 -1.07 -3.42
CA LEU A 44 2.07 0.21 -4.10
C LEU A 44 2.75 0.16 -5.46
N ALA A 45 3.97 -0.41 -5.54
CA ALA A 45 4.68 -0.62 -6.78
C ALA A 45 3.89 -1.53 -7.75
N TYR A 46 3.37 -2.66 -7.26
CA TYR A 46 2.50 -3.53 -8.04
C TYR A 46 1.29 -2.80 -8.60
N SER A 47 0.59 -2.02 -7.77
CA SER A 47 -0.62 -1.29 -8.20
C SER A 47 -0.31 -0.19 -9.21
N ALA A 48 0.83 0.48 -9.05
CA ALA A 48 1.33 1.48 -9.99
C ALA A 48 1.64 0.86 -11.36
N LEU A 49 2.34 -0.29 -11.37
CA LEU A 49 2.67 -1.02 -12.59
C LEU A 49 1.41 -1.62 -13.23
N TYR A 50 0.47 -2.17 -12.45
CA TYR A 50 -0.82 -2.64 -12.92
C TYR A 50 -1.61 -1.54 -13.63
N PHE A 51 -1.68 -0.35 -13.02
CA PHE A 51 -2.34 0.80 -13.62
C PHE A 51 -1.62 1.27 -14.89
N TYR A 52 -0.29 1.40 -14.86
CA TYR A 52 0.49 1.85 -16.00
C TYR A 52 0.37 0.90 -17.20
N PHE A 53 0.64 -0.39 -17.00
CA PHE A 53 0.57 -1.36 -18.09
C PHE A 53 -0.86 -1.69 -18.53
N GLY A 54 -1.80 -1.76 -17.58
CA GLY A 54 -3.19 -2.10 -17.85
C GLY A 54 -4.02 -0.95 -18.43
N ARG A 55 -3.90 0.27 -17.88
CA ARG A 55 -4.70 1.43 -18.30
C ARG A 55 -3.99 2.30 -19.34
N VAL A 56 -2.69 2.55 -19.19
CA VAL A 56 -1.95 3.46 -20.08
C VAL A 56 -1.47 2.74 -21.34
N LEU A 57 -0.80 1.59 -21.17
CA LEU A 57 -0.27 0.82 -22.31
C LEU A 57 -1.26 -0.22 -22.86
N ARG A 58 -2.41 -0.44 -22.20
CA ARG A 58 -3.47 -1.40 -22.58
C ARG A 58 -2.96 -2.83 -22.83
N ARG A 59 -1.94 -3.27 -22.09
CA ARG A 59 -1.36 -4.61 -22.24
C ARG A 59 -1.96 -5.58 -21.22
N LYS A 60 -2.45 -6.72 -21.71
CA LYS A 60 -3.15 -7.74 -20.90
C LYS A 60 -2.20 -8.71 -20.15
N PHE A 61 -0.89 -8.66 -20.39
CA PHE A 61 0.07 -9.59 -19.76
C PHE A 61 0.12 -9.46 -18.23
N PHE A 62 -0.27 -8.30 -17.69
CA PHE A 62 -0.19 -8.02 -16.25
C PHE A 62 -1.20 -8.82 -15.41
N VAL A 63 -2.26 -9.36 -16.03
CA VAL A 63 -3.30 -10.15 -15.34
C VAL A 63 -2.71 -11.41 -14.68
N HIS A 64 -1.62 -11.96 -15.23
CA HIS A 64 -0.99 -13.17 -14.70
C HIS A 64 0.01 -12.92 -13.57
N ILE A 65 0.29 -11.66 -13.21
CA ILE A 65 1.30 -11.36 -12.18
C ILE A 65 0.70 -11.56 -10.79
N PRO A 66 1.22 -12.54 -10.01
CA PRO A 66 0.68 -12.85 -8.70
C PRO A 66 0.85 -11.65 -7.75
N ARG A 67 -0.22 -11.30 -7.05
CA ARG A 67 -0.20 -10.21 -6.08
C ARG A 67 0.43 -10.69 -4.78
N VAL A 68 1.38 -9.91 -4.24
CA VAL A 68 1.98 -10.19 -2.94
C VAL A 68 0.90 -10.05 -1.85
N LYS A 69 0.56 -11.16 -1.19
CA LYS A 69 -0.40 -11.17 -0.08
C LYS A 69 0.12 -10.23 1.02
N LYS A 70 -0.72 -9.29 1.46
CA LYS A 70 -0.44 -8.53 2.68
C LYS A 70 -0.58 -9.47 3.87
N GLU A 71 0.40 -9.47 4.77
CA GLU A 71 0.22 -10.02 6.10
C GLU A 71 -0.93 -9.27 6.78
N LYS A 72 -1.98 -10.00 7.17
CA LYS A 72 -3.07 -9.45 7.95
C LYS A 72 -2.56 -9.32 9.38
N LYS A 73 -2.21 -8.10 9.80
CA LYS A 73 -1.97 -7.82 11.21
C LYS A 73 -3.30 -7.92 11.94
N LEU A 74 -3.29 -8.58 13.10
CA LEU A 74 -4.46 -8.59 13.98
C LEU A 74 -4.78 -7.15 14.39
N PRO A 75 -6.07 -6.75 14.39
CA PRO A 75 -6.45 -5.44 14.86
C PRO A 75 -6.07 -5.33 16.34
N VAL A 76 -5.24 -4.35 16.66
CA VAL A 76 -5.00 -3.96 18.05
C VAL A 76 -6.19 -3.12 18.45
N VAL A 77 -7.08 -3.69 19.26
CA VAL A 77 -8.26 -2.99 19.79
C VAL A 77 -7.91 -2.41 21.16
N LEU A 78 -8.28 -1.15 21.38
CA LEU A 78 -8.15 -0.52 22.69
C LEU A 78 -9.19 -1.09 23.65
N THR A 79 -8.82 -1.29 24.91
CA THR A 79 -9.80 -1.65 25.94
C THR A 79 -10.66 -0.45 26.32
N ARG A 80 -11.78 -0.68 27.02
CA ARG A 80 -12.66 0.41 27.46
C ARG A 80 -11.94 1.39 28.39
N GLU A 81 -11.06 0.86 29.23
CA GLU A 81 -10.27 1.62 30.19
C GLU A 81 -9.29 2.57 29.47
N GLU A 82 -8.60 2.08 28.44
CA GLU A 82 -7.67 2.88 27.63
C GLU A 82 -8.41 4.02 26.91
N VAL A 83 -9.60 3.76 26.38
CA VAL A 83 -10.44 4.79 25.72
C VAL A 83 -10.87 5.86 26.73
N LEU A 84 -11.26 5.46 27.94
CA LEU A 84 -11.61 6.41 29.00
C LEU A 84 -10.42 7.25 29.44
N GLN A 85 -9.21 6.67 29.52
CA GLN A 85 -7.99 7.41 29.81
C GLN A 85 -7.70 8.46 28.72
N ILE A 86 -7.82 8.08 27.44
CA ILE A 86 -7.62 9.01 26.32
C ILE A 86 -8.64 10.16 26.39
N LEU A 87 -9.92 9.86 26.60
CA LEU A 87 -10.98 10.88 26.72
C LEU A 87 -10.86 11.75 27.99
N GLY A 88 -10.16 11.25 29.01
CA GLY A 88 -9.87 11.98 30.25
C GLY A 88 -8.74 13.01 30.10
N VAL A 89 -7.73 12.70 29.29
CA VAL A 89 -6.58 13.60 29.05
C VAL A 89 -6.90 14.71 28.04
N VAL A 90 -7.88 14.51 27.16
CA VAL A 90 -8.27 15.51 26.16
C VAL A 90 -9.02 16.66 26.83
N THR A 91 -8.33 17.79 26.98
CA THR A 91 -8.85 19.03 27.60
C THR A 91 -9.80 19.81 26.70
N ASN A 92 -9.67 19.65 25.37
CA ASN A 92 -10.49 20.36 24.41
C ASN A 92 -11.78 19.59 24.08
N VAL A 93 -12.91 20.19 24.42
CA VAL A 93 -14.26 19.61 24.30
C VAL A 93 -14.59 19.20 22.85
N LYS A 94 -14.10 19.93 21.83
CA LYS A 94 -14.35 19.58 20.41
C LYS A 94 -13.69 18.25 20.05
N HIS A 95 -12.43 18.05 20.45
CA HIS A 95 -11.71 16.80 20.18
C HIS A 95 -12.30 15.63 20.97
N LYS A 96 -12.74 15.87 22.21
CA LYS A 96 -13.38 14.86 23.04
C LYS A 96 -14.69 14.35 22.41
N LEU A 97 -15.52 15.27 21.89
CA LEU A 97 -16.76 14.91 21.19
C LEU A 97 -16.47 14.06 19.95
N ILE A 98 -15.49 14.47 19.15
CA ILE A 98 -15.08 13.77 17.93
C ILE A 98 -14.61 12.34 18.24
N LEU A 99 -13.73 12.17 19.24
CA LEU A 99 -13.21 10.87 19.64
C LEU A 99 -14.30 9.96 20.22
N ALA A 100 -15.18 10.50 21.06
CA ALA A 100 -16.30 9.74 21.62
C ALA A 100 -17.28 9.29 20.54
N THR A 101 -17.55 10.14 19.54
CA THR A 101 -18.44 9.82 18.42
C THR A 101 -17.82 8.77 17.50
N MET A 102 -16.53 8.87 17.17
CA MET A 102 -15.83 7.83 16.38
C MET A 102 -15.87 6.47 17.09
N TYR A 103 -15.58 6.44 18.40
CA TYR A 103 -15.60 5.21 19.17
C TYR A 103 -17.01 4.60 19.28
N SER A 104 -18.05 5.40 19.51
CA SER A 104 -19.43 4.90 19.67
C SER A 104 -20.06 4.43 18.36
N SER A 105 -19.64 4.99 17.23
CA SER A 105 -20.16 4.65 15.89
C SER A 105 -19.35 3.57 15.16
N GLY A 106 -18.17 3.17 15.69
CA GLY A 106 -17.32 2.16 15.08
C GLY A 106 -16.67 2.59 13.75
N LEU A 107 -16.46 3.91 13.60
CA LEU A 107 -15.79 4.55 12.45
C LEU A 107 -14.27 4.35 12.49
#